data_AF-A0A5B1R9R5-F1
#
_entry.id   AF-A0A5B1R9R5-F1
#
_cell.length_a   1.000
_cell.length_b   1.000
_cell.length_c   1.000
_cell.angle_alpha   90.00
_cell.angle_beta   90.00
_cell.angle_gamma   90.00
#
_symmetry.space_group_name_H-M   'P 1'
#
loop_
_entity.id
_entity.type
_entity.pdbx_description
1 polymer ?
#
loop_
_entity_poly.entity_id
_entity_poly.type
_entity_poly.pdbx_seq_one_letter_code
_entity_poly.pdbx_strand_id
1 'polypeptide(L)' 'GLLFTYLPLPLKTGLPAHIHALFALTPDRQHLRNAEEIGLAEGFDRISISWNCFLFKELIPK' A
#
# COMPACT_ATOMS: atom_id res chain seq x y z
N GLY A 1 -19.25 23.26 2.05
CA GLY A 1 -17.79 23.12 2.02
C GLY A 1 -17.44 21.66 1.83
N LEU A 2 -16.41 21.35 1.06
CA LEU A 2 -15.94 19.97 0.85
C LEU A 2 -14.71 19.75 1.73
N LEU A 3 -14.81 18.80 2.66
CA LEU A 3 -13.73 18.40 3.55
C LEU A 3 -12.94 17.28 2.85
N PHE A 4 -11.73 17.60 2.41
CA PHE A 4 -10.81 16.61 1.84
C PHE A 4 -9.75 16.25 2.87
N THR A 5 -9.53 14.96 3.10
CA THR A 5 -8.47 14.45 3.99
C THR A 5 -7.12 14.30 3.28
N TYR A 6 -7.07 14.55 1.97
CA TYR A 6 -5.87 14.45 1.14
C TYR A 6 -5.86 15.57 0.10
N LEU A 7 -4.83 16.42 0.15
CA LEU A 7 -4.54 17.40 -0.90
C LEU A 7 -3.87 16.67 -2.07
N PRO A 8 -4.34 16.83 -3.33
CA PRO A 8 -3.59 16.33 -4.47
C PRO A 8 -2.19 16.94 -4.45
N LEU A 9 -1.17 16.08 -4.53
CA LEU A 9 0.23 16.49 -4.47
C LEU A 9 0.48 17.63 -5.48
N PRO A 10 1.09 18.76 -5.08
CA PRO A 10 1.36 19.90 -5.94
C PRO A 10 2.51 19.65 -6.94
N LEU A 11 2.74 18.39 -7.32
CA LEU A 11 3.69 17.99 -8.34
C LEU A 11 2.93 17.54 -9.59
N LYS A 12 3.27 18.12 -10.74
CA LYS A 12 2.89 17.55 -12.04
C LYS A 12 3.66 16.24 -12.22
N THR A 13 3.01 15.13 -11.87
CA THR A 13 3.61 13.79 -11.97
C THR A 13 3.71 13.28 -13.41
N GLY A 14 3.07 13.94 -14.38
CA GLY A 14 3.07 13.53 -15.79
C GLY A 14 2.29 12.23 -16.06
N LEU A 15 1.65 11.66 -15.03
CA LEU A 15 0.90 10.41 -15.11
C LEU A 15 -0.57 10.70 -15.42
N PRO A 16 -1.24 9.86 -16.24
CA PRO A 16 -2.64 10.06 -16.63
C PRO A 16 -3.63 9.82 -15.48
N ALA A 17 -3.17 9.23 -14.36
CA ALA A 17 -3.98 8.97 -13.17
C ALA A 17 -3.14 9.05 -11.88
N HIS A 18 -3.80 9.40 -10.78
CA HIS A 18 -3.25 9.30 -9.43
C HIS A 18 -3.79 8.04 -8.77
N ILE A 19 -2.88 7.15 -8.34
CA ILE A 19 -3.25 5.94 -7.60
C ILE A 19 -2.93 6.21 -6.12
N HIS A 20 -3.95 6.12 -5.27
CA HIS A 20 -3.78 6.07 -3.83
C HIS A 20 -3.94 4.62 -3.37
N ALA A 21 -2.88 4.04 -2.85
CA ALA A 21 -2.82 2.66 -2.40
C ALA A 21 -2.26 2.62 -0.97
N LEU A 22 -2.91 1.86 -0.09
CA LEU A 22 -2.48 1.67 1.29
C LEU A 22 -1.61 0.43 1.40
N PHE A 23 -0.51 0.48 2.15
CA PHE A 23 0.23 -0.71 2.50
C PHE A 23 -0.59 -1.58 3.47
N ALA A 24 -0.51 -2.90 3.29
CA ALA A 24 -0.96 -3.85 4.29
C ALA A 24 0.00 -3.82 5.49
N LEU A 25 -0.54 -3.55 6.67
CA LEU A 25 0.22 -3.48 7.92
C LEU A 25 -0.10 -4.68 8.81
N THR A 26 0.77 -4.91 9.79
CA THR A 26 0.49 -5.76 10.94
C THR A 26 -0.70 -5.23 11.76
N PRO A 27 -1.39 -6.05 12.58
CA PRO A 27 -2.57 -5.61 13.34
C PRO A 27 -2.29 -4.42 14.27
N ASP A 28 -1.07 -4.34 14.84
CA ASP A 28 -0.61 -3.23 15.66
C ASP A 28 -0.19 -1.99 14.84
N ARG A 29 -0.19 -2.11 13.51
CA ARG A 29 0.12 -1.05 12.52
C ARG A 29 1.52 -0.46 12.66
N GLN A 30 2.44 -1.19 13.27
CA GLN A 30 3.82 -0.73 13.43
C GLN A 30 4.75 -1.23 12.33
N HIS A 31 4.37 -2.31 11.64
CA HIS A 31 5.19 -2.94 10.61
C HIS A 31 4.39 -3.21 9.34
N LEU A 32 5.09 -3.29 8.22
CA LEU A 32 4.53 -3.82 6.98
C LEU A 32 4.25 -5.30 7.17
N ARG A 33 3.15 -5.79 6.62
CA ARG A 33 2.83 -7.21 6.64
C ARG A 33 3.75 -7.95 5.67
N ASN A 34 4.61 -8.81 6.21
CA ASN A 34 5.61 -9.56 5.45
C ASN A 34 5.41 -11.08 5.59
N ALA A 35 5.91 -11.84 4.61
CA ALA A 35 5.82 -13.31 4.62
C ALA A 35 6.60 -13.96 5.77
N GLU A 36 7.69 -13.33 6.23
CA GLU A 36 8.58 -13.87 7.26
C GLU A 36 7.96 -13.87 8.67
N GLU A 37 7.01 -12.98 8.94
CA GLU A 37 6.35 -12.87 10.25
C GLU A 37 5.14 -13.81 10.41
N ILE A 38 4.64 -14.40 9.32
CA ILE A 38 3.39 -15.16 9.35
C ILE A 38 3.63 -16.59 8.90
N GLY A 39 4.16 -17.40 9.81
CA GLY A 39 4.35 -18.85 9.62
C GLY A 39 3.04 -19.66 9.43
N LEU A 40 1.86 -19.02 9.45
CA LEU A 40 0.54 -19.66 9.39
C LEU A 40 -0.52 -18.82 8.63
N ALA A 41 -0.12 -18.09 7.58
CA ALA A 41 -1.02 -17.18 6.84
C ALA A 41 -2.04 -17.91 5.95
N GLU A 42 -3.13 -18.41 6.52
CA GLU A 42 -4.29 -18.87 5.75
C GLU A 42 -5.15 -17.67 5.31
N GLY A 43 -5.50 -17.61 4.02
CA GLY A 43 -6.48 -16.65 3.49
C GLY A 43 -5.99 -15.20 3.29
N PHE A 44 -6.60 -14.24 4.02
CA PHE A 44 -6.50 -12.78 3.78
C PHE A 44 -5.08 -12.22 3.93
N ASP A 45 -4.27 -12.89 4.74
CA ASP A 45 -2.88 -12.52 5.01
C ASP A 45 -1.99 -12.70 3.77
N ARG A 46 -2.23 -13.76 2.99
CA ARG A 46 -1.48 -14.01 1.74
C ARG A 46 -1.76 -12.95 0.67
N ILE A 47 -3.03 -12.53 0.56
CA ILE A 47 -3.44 -11.46 -0.38
C ILE A 47 -2.80 -10.14 0.04
N SER A 48 -2.83 -9.85 1.33
CA SER A 48 -2.25 -8.63 1.91
C SER A 48 -0.73 -8.52 1.68
N ILE A 49 0.01 -9.63 1.84
CA ILE A 49 1.43 -9.69 1.53
C ILE A 49 1.67 -9.49 0.02
N SER A 50 0.90 -10.18 -0.82
CA SER A 50 1.03 -10.09 -2.29
C SER A 50 0.78 -8.66 -2.80
N TRP A 51 -0.14 -7.94 -2.17
CA TRP A 51 -0.43 -6.54 -2.46
C TRP A 51 0.76 -5.63 -2.16
N ASN A 52 1.41 -5.77 -1.00
CA ASN A 52 2.62 -5.00 -0.69
C ASN A 52 3.73 -5.29 -1.71
N CYS A 53 3.95 -6.56 -2.07
CA CYS A 53 4.94 -6.93 -3.07
C CYS A 53 4.64 -6.27 -4.43
N PHE A 54 3.38 -6.25 -4.86
CA PHE A 54 2.97 -5.58 -6.09
C PHE A 54 3.24 -4.07 -6.04
N LEU A 55 2.92 -3.41 -4.93
CA LEU A 55 3.19 -1.97 -4.75
C LEU A 55 4.66 -1.64 -4.94
N PHE A 56 5.55 -2.36 -4.25
CA PHE A 56 7.00 -2.13 -4.35
C PHE A 56 7.57 -2.48 -5.73
N LYS A 57 7.00 -3.47 -6.42
CA LYS A 57 7.52 -3.95 -7.69
C LYS A 57 7.07 -3.10 -8.88
N GLU A 58 5.81 -2.68 -8.90
CA GLU A 58 5.17 -2.11 -10.09
C GLU A 58 4.73 -0.66 -9.93
N LEU A 59 4.43 -0.19 -8.71
CA LEU A 59 3.77 1.10 -8.50
C LEU A 59 4.67 2.18 -7.87
N ILE A 60 5.67 1.80 -7.07
CA ILE A 60 6.56 2.75 -6.42
C ILE A 60 7.71 3.11 -7.37
N PRO A 61 7.91 4.40 -7.70
CA PRO A 61 9.05 4.85 -8.50
C PRO A 61 10.39 4.53 -7.81
N LYS A 62 11.42 4.22 -8.61
CA LYS A 62 12.80 3.99 -8.13
C LYS A 62 13.52 5.29 -7.81
#